data_AF-A0A538LAN8-F1
#
_entry.id   AF-A0A538LAN8-F1
#
_cell.length_a   1.000
_cell.length_b   1.000
_cell.length_c   1.000
_cell.angle_alpha   90.00
_cell.angle_beta   90.00
_cell.angle_gamma   90.00
#
_symmetry.space_group_name_H-M   'P 1'
#
loop_
_entity.id
_entity.type
_entity.pdbx_description
1 polymer ?
#
loop_
_entity_poly.entity_id
_entity_poly.type
_entity_poly.pdbx_seq_one_letter_code
_entity_poly.pdbx_strand_id
1 'polypeptide(L)' 'MPVLIGEPAPDIDLPDDGGDRWRLSDQRGRAAVLVFHRHLA' A
#
# COMPACT_ATOMS: atom_id res chain seq x y z
N MET A 1 -6.98 14.05 1.85
CA MET A 1 -5.81 14.63 2.55
C MET A 1 -4.58 14.32 1.71
N PRO A 2 -3.70 15.28 1.42
CA PRO A 2 -2.47 15.00 0.68
C PRO A 2 -1.54 14.09 1.50
N VAL A 3 -0.79 13.22 0.81
CA VAL A 3 0.31 12.46 1.44
C VAL A 3 1.50 13.40 1.56
N LEU A 4 2.03 13.57 2.77
CA LEU A 4 3.14 14.46 3.08
C LEU A 4 4.35 13.67 3.57
N ILE A 5 5.55 14.17 3.27
CA ILE A 5 6.80 13.55 3.74
C ILE A 5 6.89 13.70 5.26
N GLY A 6 7.21 12.60 5.94
CA GLY A 6 7.39 12.55 7.41
C GLY A 6 6.12 12.24 8.20
N GLU A 7 4.94 12.37 7.57
CA GLU A 7 3.67 11.95 8.18
C GLU A 7 3.45 10.44 8.05
N PRO A 8 2.72 9.80 8.99
CA PRO A 8 2.32 8.41 8.85
C PRO A 8 1.58 8.18 7.52
N ALA A 9 2.00 7.15 6.79
CA ALA A 9 1.29 6.73 5.59
C ALA A 9 -0.15 6.30 5.95
N PRO A 10 -1.18 6.73 5.20
CA PRO A 10 -2.53 6.22 5.35
C PRO A 10 -2.56 4.71 5.17
N ASP A 11 -3.43 4.02 5.90
CA ASP A 11 -3.62 2.59 5.65
C ASP A 11 -4.23 2.38 4.27
N ILE A 12 -3.79 1.32 3.60
CA ILE A 12 -4.24 0.91 2.27
C ILE A 12 -4.69 -0.53 2.40
N ASP A 13 -5.90 -0.81 1.92
CA ASP A 13 -6.49 -2.14 1.85
C ASP A 13 -6.98 -2.35 0.42
N LEU A 14 -6.21 -3.11 -0.37
CA LEU A 14 -6.45 -3.34 -1.79
C LEU A 14 -6.08 -4.78 -2.17
N PRO A 15 -6.69 -5.34 -3.22
CA PRO A 15 -6.18 -6.56 -3.81
C PRO A 15 -4.79 -6.33 -4.43
N ASP A 16 -3.91 -7.32 -4.29
CA ASP A 16 -2.64 -7.40 -5.02
C ASP A 16 -2.85 -7.94 -6.45
N ASP A 17 -1.75 -8.19 -7.15
CA ASP A 17 -1.74 -8.73 -8.51
C ASP A 17 -2.18 -10.20 -8.59
N GLY A 18 -2.11 -10.94 -7.47
CA GLY A 18 -2.70 -12.28 -7.32
C GLY A 18 -4.20 -12.25 -7.00
N GLY A 19 -4.75 -11.08 -6.69
CA GLY A 19 -6.13 -10.90 -6.24
C GLY A 19 -6.32 -11.12 -4.74
N ASP A 20 -5.25 -11.39 -4.00
CA ASP A 20 -5.28 -11.53 -2.55
C ASP A 20 -5.38 -10.15 -1.90
N ARG A 21 -6.06 -10.07 -0.75
CA ARG A 21 -6.13 -8.81 -0.02
C ARG A 21 -4.80 -8.51 0.64
N TRP A 22 -4.31 -7.30 0.37
CA TRP A 22 -3.09 -6.79 0.95
C TRP A 22 -3.37 -5.51 1.74
N ARG A 23 -2.77 -5.41 2.94
CA ARG A 23 -2.89 -4.23 3.80
C ARG A 23 -1.54 -3.66 4.21
N LEU A 24 -1.40 -2.32 4.16
CA LEU A 24 -0.15 -1.66 4.56
C LEU A 24 0.15 -1.87 6.04
N SER A 25 -0.87 -1.83 6.90
CA SER A 25 -0.70 -2.06 8.33
C SER A 25 -0.16 -3.45 8.71
N ASP A 26 -0.26 -4.44 7.82
CA ASP A 26 0.34 -5.77 8.03
C ASP A 26 1.87 -5.75 7.87
N GLN A 27 2.43 -4.70 7.25
CA GLN A 27 3.87 -4.55 7.02
C GLN A 27 4.60 -3.74 8.11
N ARG A 28 3.94 -3.45 9.24
CA ARG A 28 4.54 -2.66 10.33
C ARG A 28 5.88 -3.25 10.80
N GLY A 29 6.81 -2.37 11.15
CA GLY A 29 8.17 -2.73 11.56
C GLY A 29 9.11 -3.07 10.39
N ARG A 30 8.66 -2.94 9.14
CA ARG A 30 9.46 -3.13 7.93
C ARG A 30 9.44 -1.87 7.07
N ALA A 31 10.54 -1.62 6.35
CA ALA A 31 10.52 -0.64 5.28
C ALA A 31 9.69 -1.21 4.12
N ALA A 32 8.68 -0.46 3.66
CA ALA A 32 7.78 -0.86 2.59
C ALA A 32 7.79 0.17 1.47
N VAL A 33 7.76 -0.30 0.23
CA VAL A 33 7.61 0.51 -0.98
C VAL A 33 6.31 0.09 -1.66
N LEU A 34 5.43 1.05 -1.91
CA LEU A 34 4.15 0.83 -2.60
C LEU A 34 4.29 1.19 -4.08
N VAL A 35 4.07 0.21 -4.95
CA VAL A 35 4.05 0.42 -6.40
C VAL A 35 2.60 0.31 -6.87
N PHE A 36 1.99 1.45 -7.21
CA PHE A 36 0.68 1.47 -7.84
C PHE A 36 0.85 1.41 -9.35
N HIS A 37 0.28 0.38 -9.98
CA HIS A 37 0.23 0.27 -11.43
C HIS A 37 -1.20 -0.04 -11.87
N ARG A 38 -1.50 0.28 -13.13
CA ARG A 38 -2.75 -0.15 -13.73
C ARG A 38 -2.71 -1.67 -13.90
N HIS A 39 -3.72 -2.36 -13.38
CA HIS A 39 -3.93 -3.76 -13.74
C HIS A 39 -4.41 -3.82 -15.20
N LEU A 40 -3.61 -4.42 -16.07
CA LEU A 40 -3.97 -4.70 -17.46
C LEU A 40 -4.45 -6.14 -17.49
N ALA A 41 -5.77 -6.33 -17.31
CA ALA A 41 -6.42 -7.61 -17.55
C ALA A 41 -6.56 -7.86 -19.07
#